data_AF-A0A7S1AGN5-F1
#
_entry.id   AF-A0A7S1AGN5-F1
#
_cell.length_a   1.000
_cell.length_b   1.000
_cell.length_c   1.000
_cell.angle_alpha   90.00
_cell.angle_beta   90.00
_cell.angle_gamma   90.00
#
_symmetry.space_group_name_H-M   'P 1'
#
loop_
_entity.id
_entity.type
_entity.pdbx_description
1 polymer ?
#
loop_
_entity_poly.entity_id
_entity_poly.type
_entity_poly.pdbx_seq_one_letter_code
_entity_poly.pdbx_strand_id
1 'polypeptide(L)'
;DIWARGTRDKSHHEGHAEVLLPMGCGQSSGAGVTGEKADSLKYDFTVKVERSVIGDLGIETDVEVDALVVKSIKAGSIQDWNAANPDHEVREGDYIIAVNSVYGDAKKLRSEMLRAKLQLITVRRRMKVNHGTHLRQSVQISVMAVKEVLAVARASKEQLAFFDSWMNFVFEEAIRSQVKTSLFVSTDLKLVELAIDGSSSILMKIANNFAQKCSVPGKMFFEIDNVLREMQRCHQASLWCKFKDIGGERPVVDAGIYLHSEISWRLADVLMPQVDDEDSLRVYAMLQRQLPSGYGCSLFPTDPEKMLTFDLNDHSVLGAFFFFKSLGFSKPDDHVVKLLTMGKTQKVVLGVAMGSKGITRITVTIDHATIPRVAEDITKQLQFTFEEERLGRVKRLVEGQPDLMSFVGDSRGYSISIGFVK
;
A
#
# COMPACT_ATOMS: atom_id res chain seq x y z
N ASP A 1 -29.66 -16.51 -1.48
CA ASP A 1 -30.32 -15.26 -1.05
C ASP A 1 -30.24 -14.96 0.45
N ILE A 2 -29.03 -14.80 1.01
CA ILE A 2 -28.78 -14.03 2.25
C ILE A 2 -27.53 -13.14 2.05
N TRP A 3 -27.29 -12.73 0.80
CA TRP A 3 -26.03 -12.11 0.34
C TRP A 3 -26.26 -10.90 -0.60
N ALA A 4 -27.43 -10.26 -0.51
CA ALA A 4 -27.87 -9.22 -1.46
C ALA A 4 -28.28 -7.88 -0.79
N ARG A 5 -27.98 -7.70 0.50
CA ARG A 5 -28.16 -6.44 1.25
C ARG A 5 -27.07 -6.36 2.32
N GLY A 6 -26.18 -5.37 2.27
CA GLY A 6 -25.08 -5.28 3.23
C GLY A 6 -24.03 -4.20 2.97
N THR A 7 -23.82 -3.78 1.72
CA THR A 7 -23.06 -2.55 1.43
C THR A 7 -23.84 -1.35 1.97
N ARG A 8 -23.37 -0.77 3.09
CA ARG A 8 -23.87 0.51 3.62
C ARG A 8 -23.48 1.63 2.64
N ASP A 9 -24.38 1.95 1.73
CA ASP A 9 -24.27 3.14 0.89
C ASP A 9 -24.21 4.40 1.78
N LYS A 10 -23.03 4.99 1.89
CA LYS A 10 -22.76 6.27 2.57
C LYS A 10 -22.34 7.33 1.54
N SER A 11 -23.13 7.48 0.48
CA SER A 11 -22.93 8.54 -0.51
C SER A 11 -23.25 9.95 0.03
N HIS A 12 -22.50 10.94 -0.49
CA HIS A 12 -22.84 12.35 -0.72
C HIS A 12 -22.13 13.49 0.07
N HIS A 13 -21.57 14.39 -0.75
CA HIS A 13 -21.27 15.81 -0.55
C HIS A 13 -20.17 16.22 0.45
N GLU A 14 -18.92 16.19 -0.01
CA GLU A 14 -17.91 17.22 0.29
C GLU A 14 -18.08 18.42 -0.67
N GLY A 15 -17.59 19.62 -0.33
CA GLY A 15 -17.76 20.85 -1.12
C GLY A 15 -16.43 21.59 -1.36
N HIS A 16 -16.26 22.18 -2.55
CA HIS A 16 -14.97 22.69 -3.06
C HIS A 16 -14.80 24.21 -2.91
N ALA A 17 -13.54 24.66 -2.91
CA ALA A 17 -13.15 26.02 -3.32
C ALA A 17 -11.69 26.04 -3.84
N GLU A 18 -11.44 26.70 -4.97
CA GLU A 18 -10.09 26.97 -5.52
C GLU A 18 -9.52 28.30 -5.00
N VAL A 19 -8.19 28.39 -4.87
CA VAL A 19 -7.43 29.64 -5.06
C VAL A 19 -6.06 29.31 -5.70
N LEU A 20 -5.69 30.06 -6.75
CA LEU A 20 -4.38 30.10 -7.40
C LEU A 20 -3.65 31.40 -7.06
N LEU A 21 -2.31 31.40 -6.91
CA LEU A 21 -1.34 32.47 -7.29
C LEU A 21 0.13 32.03 -6.93
N PRO A 22 1.22 32.63 -7.50
CA PRO A 22 2.44 31.87 -7.84
C PRO A 22 3.79 32.18 -7.14
N MET A 23 4.65 31.15 -7.16
CA MET A 23 6.14 31.05 -7.30
C MET A 23 7.16 31.95 -6.56
N GLY A 24 8.24 31.32 -6.04
CA GLY A 24 9.60 31.92 -6.00
C GLY A 24 10.69 31.28 -5.11
N CYS A 25 11.54 30.38 -5.67
CA CYS A 25 12.96 30.02 -5.36
C CYS A 25 13.54 29.98 -3.90
N GLY A 26 14.61 29.25 -3.56
CA GLY A 26 15.33 28.13 -4.22
C GLY A 26 16.65 27.76 -3.49
N GLN A 27 17.09 26.48 -3.58
CA GLN A 27 18.47 25.94 -3.38
C GLN A 27 19.11 25.95 -1.94
N SER A 28 20.02 25.03 -1.52
CA SER A 28 20.53 23.73 -2.09
C SER A 28 21.42 22.88 -1.12
N SER A 29 21.40 21.53 -1.29
CA SER A 29 22.49 20.51 -1.05
C SER A 29 23.13 20.25 0.35
N GLY A 30 23.60 19.04 0.72
CA GLY A 30 23.52 17.69 0.10
C GLY A 30 24.51 16.62 0.66
N ALA A 31 24.26 15.31 0.38
CA ALA A 31 25.08 14.07 0.58
C ALA A 31 25.53 13.67 2.03
N GLY A 32 25.76 12.40 2.44
CA GLY A 32 25.75 11.03 1.85
C GLY A 32 26.34 10.00 2.89
N VAL A 33 26.70 8.71 2.71
CA VAL A 33 26.66 7.65 1.64
C VAL A 33 26.85 6.24 2.32
N THR A 34 26.41 5.10 1.71
CA THR A 34 26.72 3.64 2.00
C THR A 34 26.31 2.99 3.35
N GLY A 35 26.00 1.68 3.45
CA GLY A 35 25.71 0.62 2.44
C GLY A 35 26.11 -0.82 2.86
N GLU A 36 25.22 -1.84 2.76
CA GLU A 36 25.51 -3.25 3.14
C GLU A 36 24.77 -4.33 2.29
N LYS A 37 25.00 -5.63 2.56
CA LYS A 37 24.66 -6.80 1.69
C LYS A 37 23.25 -7.39 1.92
N ALA A 38 22.75 -8.18 0.95
CA ALA A 38 21.36 -8.62 0.86
C ALA A 38 21.12 -10.14 0.67
N ASP A 39 19.90 -10.56 1.02
CA ASP A 39 19.43 -11.95 1.11
C ASP A 39 18.58 -12.41 -0.11
N SER A 40 18.18 -13.69 -0.16
CA SER A 40 17.38 -14.26 -1.27
C SER A 40 16.03 -14.86 -0.83
N LEU A 41 14.98 -14.68 -1.66
CA LEU A 41 13.59 -15.05 -1.35
C LEU A 41 13.13 -16.34 -2.06
N LYS A 42 12.07 -16.96 -1.53
CA LYS A 42 11.48 -18.23 -1.99
C LYS A 42 9.99 -18.03 -2.27
N TYR A 43 9.47 -18.68 -3.32
CA TYR A 43 8.06 -18.62 -3.74
C TYR A 43 7.55 -20.04 -4.03
N ASP A 44 6.38 -20.40 -3.51
CA ASP A 44 5.83 -21.76 -3.59
C ASP A 44 4.47 -21.77 -4.32
N PHE A 45 4.35 -22.59 -5.37
CA PHE A 45 3.14 -22.80 -6.18
C PHE A 45 2.83 -24.30 -6.35
N THR A 46 1.66 -24.63 -6.90
CA THR A 46 1.19 -26.02 -7.01
C THR A 46 0.74 -26.34 -8.43
N VAL A 47 1.24 -27.46 -8.93
CA VAL A 47 1.05 -28.01 -10.28
C VAL A 47 0.19 -29.27 -10.18
N LYS A 48 -0.83 -29.40 -11.03
CA LYS A 48 -1.71 -30.59 -11.06
C LYS A 48 -1.59 -31.28 -12.41
N VAL A 49 -0.94 -32.44 -12.43
CA VAL A 49 -0.71 -33.24 -13.64
C VAL A 49 -1.13 -34.69 -13.43
N GLU A 50 -1.60 -35.33 -14.50
CA GLU A 50 -1.83 -36.77 -14.55
C GLU A 50 -0.78 -37.42 -15.45
N ARG A 51 -0.17 -38.51 -14.98
CA ARG A 51 0.82 -39.30 -15.70
C ARG A 51 0.13 -40.00 -16.88
N SER A 52 0.62 -39.72 -18.10
CA SER A 52 0.15 -40.38 -19.32
C SER A 52 0.35 -41.90 -19.26
N VAL A 53 -0.53 -42.64 -19.95
CA VAL A 53 -0.42 -44.10 -20.10
C VAL A 53 0.77 -44.48 -21.01
N ILE A 54 1.22 -43.56 -21.85
CA ILE A 54 2.23 -43.79 -22.91
C ILE A 54 3.52 -42.97 -22.67
N GLY A 55 3.59 -42.20 -21.58
CA GLY A 55 4.70 -41.26 -21.33
C GLY A 55 4.98 -41.00 -19.86
N ASP A 56 6.19 -40.54 -19.57
CA ASP A 56 6.56 -40.04 -18.25
C ASP A 56 6.02 -38.61 -18.03
N LEU A 57 6.25 -38.03 -16.85
CA LEU A 57 5.89 -36.63 -16.57
C LEU A 57 6.63 -35.62 -17.46
N GLY A 58 7.74 -36.00 -18.09
CA GLY A 58 8.60 -35.09 -18.84
C GLY A 58 9.51 -34.25 -17.96
N ILE A 59 10.00 -34.80 -16.82
CA ILE A 59 10.83 -34.05 -15.87
C ILE A 59 11.98 -34.90 -15.33
N GLU A 60 13.21 -34.39 -15.44
CA GLU A 60 14.39 -34.98 -14.79
C GLU A 60 14.70 -34.20 -13.51
N THR A 61 14.96 -34.93 -12.41
CA THR A 61 15.24 -34.32 -11.11
C THR A 61 16.49 -34.91 -10.46
N ASP A 62 17.32 -34.03 -9.91
CA ASP A 62 18.42 -34.40 -9.01
C ASP A 62 17.96 -34.29 -7.54
N VAL A 63 18.66 -35.00 -6.64
CA VAL A 63 18.25 -35.20 -5.24
C VAL A 63 19.01 -34.26 -4.31
N GLU A 64 18.29 -33.36 -3.64
CA GLU A 64 18.80 -32.52 -2.54
C GLU A 64 18.39 -33.10 -1.17
N VAL A 65 18.73 -32.39 -0.09
CA VAL A 65 18.46 -32.84 1.30
C VAL A 65 16.96 -32.99 1.60
N ASP A 66 16.16 -31.96 1.31
CA ASP A 66 14.73 -31.86 1.66
C ASP A 66 13.78 -31.81 0.43
N ALA A 67 14.33 -31.77 -0.77
CA ALA A 67 13.62 -31.48 -2.01
C ALA A 67 14.23 -32.19 -3.25
N LEU A 68 13.52 -32.16 -4.37
CA LEU A 68 14.03 -32.56 -5.68
C LEU A 68 14.26 -31.33 -6.56
N VAL A 69 15.44 -31.16 -7.14
CA VAL A 69 15.74 -30.03 -8.04
C VAL A 69 15.37 -30.42 -9.46
N VAL A 70 14.55 -29.60 -10.12
CA VAL A 70 14.22 -29.74 -11.54
C VAL A 70 15.46 -29.42 -12.37
N LYS A 71 15.94 -30.42 -13.10
CA LYS A 71 17.21 -30.39 -13.83
C LYS A 71 17.03 -30.23 -15.33
N SER A 72 16.01 -30.87 -15.89
CA SER A 72 15.53 -30.61 -17.25
C SER A 72 14.06 -30.94 -17.40
N ILE A 73 13.41 -30.26 -18.35
CA ILE A 73 12.03 -30.54 -18.75
C ILE A 73 12.04 -31.09 -20.19
N LYS A 74 11.25 -32.14 -20.41
CA LYS A 74 11.17 -32.95 -21.63
C LYS A 74 9.70 -33.11 -22.01
N ALA A 75 9.42 -33.66 -23.18
CA ALA A 75 8.04 -33.94 -23.60
C ALA A 75 7.30 -34.84 -22.60
N GLY A 76 6.10 -34.43 -22.22
CA GLY A 76 5.28 -35.05 -21.20
C GLY A 76 4.40 -34.03 -20.45
N SER A 77 3.62 -34.51 -19.50
CA SER A 77 2.54 -33.76 -18.82
C SER A 77 2.96 -32.43 -18.18
N ILE A 78 4.24 -32.25 -17.82
CA ILE A 78 4.78 -30.97 -17.31
C ILE A 78 4.95 -29.95 -18.43
N GLN A 79 5.31 -30.35 -19.66
CA GLN A 79 5.34 -29.45 -20.82
C GLN A 79 3.91 -28.97 -21.16
N ASP A 80 2.93 -29.88 -21.15
CA ASP A 80 1.52 -29.54 -21.39
C ASP A 80 0.98 -28.57 -20.32
N TRP A 81 1.34 -28.81 -19.04
CA TRP A 81 1.04 -27.88 -17.95
C TRP A 81 1.65 -26.50 -18.19
N ASN A 82 2.94 -26.42 -18.52
CA ASN A 82 3.65 -25.16 -18.75
C ASN A 82 3.02 -24.36 -19.90
N ALA A 83 2.67 -25.04 -21.01
CA ALA A 83 2.01 -24.41 -22.16
C ALA A 83 0.60 -23.87 -21.82
N ALA A 84 -0.13 -24.54 -20.92
CA ALA A 84 -1.45 -24.13 -20.46
C ALA A 84 -1.43 -23.11 -19.29
N ASN A 85 -0.32 -22.98 -18.57
CA ASN A 85 -0.19 -22.16 -17.35
C ASN A 85 1.12 -21.34 -17.32
N PRO A 86 1.37 -20.39 -18.23
CA PRO A 86 2.66 -19.69 -18.33
C PRO A 86 3.15 -19.04 -17.03
N ASP A 87 2.25 -18.44 -16.24
CA ASP A 87 2.60 -17.78 -14.97
C ASP A 87 3.04 -18.78 -13.87
N HIS A 88 2.60 -20.03 -14.00
CA HIS A 88 2.87 -21.14 -13.08
C HIS A 88 3.60 -22.29 -13.78
N GLU A 89 4.39 -21.98 -14.81
CA GLU A 89 5.25 -22.97 -15.46
C GLU A 89 6.33 -23.47 -14.49
N VAL A 90 6.66 -24.77 -14.57
CA VAL A 90 7.83 -25.35 -13.91
C VAL A 90 9.08 -25.00 -14.72
N ARG A 91 10.19 -24.67 -14.07
CA ARG A 91 11.47 -24.33 -14.72
C ARG A 91 12.63 -25.14 -14.16
N GLU A 92 13.70 -25.23 -14.93
CA GLU A 92 14.99 -25.74 -14.44
C GLU A 92 15.50 -24.85 -13.28
N GLY A 93 16.00 -25.49 -12.22
CA GLY A 93 16.39 -24.84 -10.96
C GLY A 93 15.27 -24.62 -9.94
N ASP A 94 14.02 -25.02 -10.23
CA ASP A 94 12.96 -25.09 -9.21
C ASP A 94 13.15 -26.31 -8.28
N TYR A 95 12.57 -26.23 -7.07
CA TYR A 95 12.63 -27.27 -6.04
C TYR A 95 11.25 -27.88 -5.82
N ILE A 96 11.02 -29.13 -6.19
CA ILE A 96 9.81 -29.87 -5.78
C ILE A 96 9.95 -30.22 -4.30
N ILE A 97 9.05 -29.70 -3.47
CA ILE A 97 9.07 -29.82 -2.00
C ILE A 97 7.96 -30.70 -1.43
N ALA A 98 6.88 -30.90 -2.19
CA ALA A 98 5.80 -31.82 -1.85
C ALA A 98 5.22 -32.47 -3.11
N VAL A 99 4.76 -33.71 -2.98
CA VAL A 99 4.01 -34.44 -4.00
C VAL A 99 2.87 -35.17 -3.30
N ASN A 100 1.63 -34.86 -3.66
CA ASN A 100 0.43 -35.28 -2.95
C ASN A 100 0.51 -34.92 -1.46
N SER A 101 0.60 -35.92 -0.57
CA SER A 101 0.75 -35.73 0.89
C SER A 101 2.18 -36.00 1.39
N VAL A 102 3.14 -36.21 0.49
CA VAL A 102 4.55 -36.51 0.82
C VAL A 102 5.37 -35.22 0.76
N TYR A 103 6.20 -34.96 1.77
CA TYR A 103 7.03 -33.75 1.88
C TYR A 103 8.33 -34.03 2.66
N GLY A 104 9.33 -33.15 2.52
CA GLY A 104 10.51 -33.07 3.41
C GLY A 104 11.55 -34.21 3.32
N ASP A 105 11.38 -35.15 2.40
CA ASP A 105 12.33 -36.24 2.14
C ASP A 105 12.38 -36.50 0.63
N ALA A 106 13.49 -36.13 0.00
CA ALA A 106 13.66 -36.21 -1.45
C ALA A 106 13.54 -37.64 -2.01
N LYS A 107 13.88 -38.67 -1.23
CA LYS A 107 13.72 -40.08 -1.66
C LYS A 107 12.25 -40.49 -1.63
N LYS A 108 11.49 -40.07 -0.62
CA LYS A 108 10.03 -40.28 -0.57
C LYS A 108 9.31 -39.50 -1.66
N LEU A 109 9.68 -38.23 -1.90
CA LEU A 109 9.15 -37.42 -2.99
C LEU A 109 9.36 -38.12 -4.36
N ARG A 110 10.57 -38.59 -4.63
CA ARG A 110 10.89 -39.30 -5.88
C ARG A 110 10.11 -40.61 -6.03
N SER A 111 9.91 -41.32 -4.93
CA SER A 111 9.13 -42.56 -4.90
C SER A 111 7.66 -42.30 -5.20
N GLU A 112 7.09 -41.20 -4.69
CA GLU A 112 5.71 -40.79 -4.98
C GLU A 112 5.52 -40.34 -6.44
N MET A 113 6.47 -39.58 -7.00
CA MET A 113 6.43 -39.18 -8.42
C MET A 113 6.48 -40.36 -9.41
N LEU A 114 7.11 -41.46 -9.01
CA LEU A 114 7.14 -42.70 -9.80
C LEU A 114 5.86 -43.54 -9.64
N ARG A 115 5.20 -43.44 -8.48
CA ARG A 115 4.06 -44.30 -8.07
C ARG A 115 2.69 -43.73 -8.43
N ALA A 116 2.50 -42.43 -8.28
CA ALA A 116 1.17 -41.81 -8.34
C ALA A 116 0.74 -41.47 -9.78
N LYS A 117 -0.47 -41.88 -10.18
CA LYS A 117 -1.03 -41.53 -11.50
C LYS A 117 -1.43 -40.06 -11.56
N LEU A 118 -2.22 -39.58 -10.60
CA LEU A 118 -2.52 -38.16 -10.41
C LEU A 118 -1.52 -37.58 -9.41
N GLN A 119 -0.95 -36.41 -9.71
CA GLN A 119 0.06 -35.76 -8.89
C GLN A 119 -0.27 -34.29 -8.66
N LEU A 120 -0.33 -33.92 -7.38
CA LEU A 120 -0.38 -32.54 -6.91
C LEU A 120 1.03 -32.17 -6.43
N ILE A 121 1.81 -31.50 -7.28
CA ILE A 121 3.23 -31.23 -7.08
C ILE A 121 3.39 -29.79 -6.57
N THR A 122 3.94 -29.60 -5.38
CA THR A 122 4.27 -28.25 -4.87
C THR A 122 5.72 -27.92 -5.23
N VAL A 123 5.87 -26.83 -5.98
CA VAL A 123 7.11 -26.37 -6.59
C VAL A 123 7.53 -25.05 -5.92
N ARG A 124 8.78 -25.02 -5.44
CA ARG A 124 9.42 -23.89 -4.77
C ARG A 124 10.48 -23.28 -5.67
N ARG A 125 10.22 -22.08 -6.18
CA ARG A 125 11.18 -21.29 -6.93
C ARG A 125 12.07 -20.50 -5.97
N ARG A 126 13.38 -20.72 -6.04
CA ARG A 126 14.35 -19.79 -5.43
C ARG A 126 14.46 -18.57 -6.33
N MET A 127 13.92 -17.44 -5.90
CA MET A 127 14.09 -16.20 -6.63
C MET A 127 15.55 -15.76 -6.46
N LYS A 128 16.36 -15.93 -7.51
CA LYS A 128 17.57 -15.13 -7.67
C LYS A 128 17.12 -13.68 -7.63
N VAL A 129 17.36 -13.00 -6.51
CA VAL A 129 17.19 -11.56 -6.42
C VAL A 129 18.27 -10.98 -7.30
N ASN A 130 17.89 -10.70 -8.56
CA ASN A 130 18.72 -9.98 -9.50
C ASN A 130 18.97 -8.58 -8.94
N HIS A 131 20.01 -8.50 -8.12
CA HIS A 131 20.90 -7.35 -8.01
C HIS A 131 21.65 -7.17 -9.33
N GLY A 132 20.91 -7.13 -10.44
CA GLY A 132 21.39 -6.47 -11.63
C GLY A 132 21.63 -5.03 -11.22
N THR A 133 22.83 -4.53 -11.47
CA THR A 133 23.30 -3.21 -11.06
C THR A 133 22.67 -2.08 -11.88
N HIS A 134 21.38 -2.19 -12.16
CA HIS A 134 20.49 -1.06 -12.02
C HIS A 134 20.72 -0.50 -10.60
N LEU A 135 21.43 0.61 -10.54
CA LEU A 135 21.19 1.61 -9.49
C LEU A 135 19.66 1.70 -9.35
N ARG A 136 19.12 1.55 -8.12
CA ARG A 136 17.71 1.88 -7.87
C ARG A 136 17.53 3.32 -8.36
N GLN A 137 16.86 3.48 -9.50
CA GLN A 137 16.69 4.79 -10.11
C GLN A 137 15.88 5.61 -9.10
N SER A 138 16.54 6.64 -8.55
CA SER A 138 16.09 7.28 -7.33
C SER A 138 14.81 8.03 -7.63
N VAL A 139 13.72 7.65 -6.97
CA VAL A 139 12.38 8.15 -7.25
C VAL A 139 12.38 9.69 -7.31
N GLN A 140 12.00 10.25 -8.45
CA GLN A 140 11.94 11.69 -8.67
C GLN A 140 10.54 12.25 -8.46
N ILE A 141 10.07 12.17 -7.21
CA ILE A 141 8.96 12.99 -6.77
C ILE A 141 9.42 14.46 -6.84
N SER A 142 8.83 15.20 -7.77
CA SER A 142 9.11 16.60 -8.10
C SER A 142 7.81 17.29 -8.52
N VAL A 143 7.75 18.62 -8.41
CA VAL A 143 6.56 19.42 -8.78
C VAL A 143 6.05 19.06 -10.19
N MET A 144 6.96 19.00 -11.17
CA MET A 144 6.62 18.64 -12.55
C MET A 144 6.12 17.19 -12.67
N ALA A 145 6.79 16.23 -12.03
CA ALA A 145 6.38 14.83 -12.08
C ALA A 145 4.98 14.61 -11.47
N VAL A 146 4.68 15.22 -10.32
CA VAL A 146 3.34 15.07 -9.71
C VAL A 146 2.27 15.81 -10.52
N LYS A 147 2.58 16.96 -11.14
CA LYS A 147 1.65 17.66 -12.03
C LYS A 147 1.30 16.82 -13.26
N GLU A 148 2.29 16.18 -13.88
CA GLU A 148 2.08 15.25 -14.99
C GLU A 148 1.34 13.98 -14.55
N VAL A 149 1.55 13.47 -13.34
CA VAL A 149 0.76 12.36 -12.78
C VAL A 149 -0.71 12.76 -12.62
N LEU A 150 -1.00 13.96 -12.12
CA LEU A 150 -2.38 14.49 -12.03
C LEU A 150 -3.00 14.71 -13.42
N ALA A 151 -2.23 15.19 -14.40
CA ALA A 151 -2.68 15.31 -15.79
C ALA A 151 -2.98 13.93 -16.42
N VAL A 152 -2.11 12.93 -16.19
CA VAL A 152 -2.33 11.52 -16.59
C VAL A 152 -3.56 10.94 -15.89
N ALA A 153 -3.83 11.30 -14.64
CA ALA A 153 -5.00 10.90 -13.87
C ALA A 153 -6.31 11.60 -14.34
N ARG A 154 -6.21 12.71 -15.09
CA ARG A 154 -7.31 13.61 -15.51
C ARG A 154 -7.90 14.44 -14.35
N ALA A 155 -7.01 15.03 -13.55
CA ALA A 155 -7.37 16.06 -12.57
C ALA A 155 -8.11 17.24 -13.22
N SER A 156 -9.13 17.75 -12.53
CA SER A 156 -9.91 18.91 -12.96
C SER A 156 -9.17 20.24 -12.71
N LYS A 157 -9.71 21.39 -13.13
CA LYS A 157 -8.98 22.67 -13.08
C LYS A 157 -8.74 23.11 -11.63
N GLU A 158 -9.80 23.35 -10.88
CA GLU A 158 -10.21 22.36 -9.87
C GLU A 158 -9.08 21.91 -8.92
N GLN A 159 -8.67 20.67 -9.17
CA GLN A 159 -7.59 19.98 -8.47
C GLN A 159 -6.19 20.51 -8.82
N LEU A 160 -5.95 20.92 -10.07
CA LEU A 160 -4.65 21.45 -10.50
C LEU A 160 -4.33 22.84 -9.92
N ALA A 161 -5.35 23.69 -9.73
CA ALA A 161 -5.26 24.99 -9.08
C ALA A 161 -4.86 24.87 -7.62
N PHE A 162 -5.52 23.96 -6.88
CA PHE A 162 -5.15 23.62 -5.51
C PHE A 162 -3.73 23.03 -5.45
N PHE A 163 -3.39 22.13 -6.36
CA PHE A 163 -2.05 21.52 -6.45
C PHE A 163 -0.95 22.59 -6.57
N ASP A 164 -1.08 23.55 -7.50
CA ASP A 164 -0.07 24.59 -7.70
C ASP A 164 0.13 25.45 -6.44
N SER A 165 -0.95 25.80 -5.74
CA SER A 165 -0.88 26.52 -4.45
C SER A 165 -0.24 25.69 -3.33
N TRP A 166 -0.54 24.38 -3.23
CA TRP A 166 0.09 23.48 -2.25
C TRP A 166 1.57 23.24 -2.56
N MET A 167 1.95 23.14 -3.83
CA MET A 167 3.37 23.03 -4.23
C MET A 167 4.17 24.26 -3.80
N ASN A 168 3.65 25.46 -4.13
CA ASN A 168 4.29 26.74 -3.85
C ASN A 168 4.45 27.03 -2.34
N PHE A 169 3.44 26.71 -1.53
CA PHE A 169 3.41 27.08 -0.10
C PHE A 169 3.74 25.96 0.88
N VAL A 170 3.79 24.69 0.44
CA VAL A 170 4.11 23.54 1.31
C VAL A 170 5.27 22.73 0.78
N PHE A 171 5.19 22.25 -0.47
CA PHE A 171 6.19 21.31 -1.02
C PHE A 171 7.56 21.96 -1.19
N GLU A 172 7.63 23.15 -1.80
CA GLU A 172 8.88 23.88 -2.00
C GLU A 172 9.49 24.42 -0.70
N GLU A 173 8.69 24.69 0.34
CA GLU A 173 9.21 25.11 1.66
C GLU A 173 9.76 23.90 2.43
N ALA A 174 9.08 22.76 2.37
CA ALA A 174 9.46 21.55 3.10
C ALA A 174 10.70 20.85 2.50
N ILE A 175 10.85 20.76 1.17
CA ILE A 175 12.01 20.12 0.53
C ILE A 175 13.35 20.79 0.89
N ARG A 176 13.34 22.09 1.22
CA ARG A 176 14.52 22.81 1.73
C ARG A 176 15.03 22.28 3.09
N SER A 177 14.22 21.47 3.79
CA SER A 177 14.42 21.02 5.17
C SER A 177 14.75 19.51 5.30
N GLN A 178 15.28 18.86 4.26
CA GLN A 178 15.67 17.43 4.24
C GLN A 178 14.54 16.45 4.65
N VAL A 179 13.31 16.75 4.23
CA VAL A 179 12.13 15.90 4.39
C VAL A 179 12.18 14.68 3.47
N LYS A 180 11.54 13.57 3.88
CA LYS A 180 11.17 12.48 2.98
C LYS A 180 9.88 12.84 2.25
N THR A 181 9.66 12.26 1.08
CA THR A 181 8.43 12.44 0.31
C THR A 181 7.84 11.09 -0.08
N SER A 182 6.53 10.93 0.00
CA SER A 182 5.81 9.78 -0.55
C SER A 182 4.66 10.20 -1.44
N LEU A 183 4.47 9.47 -2.54
CA LEU A 183 3.38 9.67 -3.51
C LEU A 183 2.64 8.34 -3.69
N PHE A 184 1.39 8.29 -3.30
CA PHE A 184 0.46 7.19 -3.56
C PHE A 184 -0.45 7.51 -4.74
N VAL A 185 -0.68 6.51 -5.58
CA VAL A 185 -1.56 6.61 -6.76
C VAL A 185 -2.42 5.34 -6.82
N SER A 186 -3.74 5.49 -6.89
CA SER A 186 -4.65 4.35 -7.00
C SER A 186 -4.61 3.69 -8.38
N THR A 187 -4.91 2.39 -8.43
CA THR A 187 -4.86 1.61 -9.67
C THR A 187 -5.91 2.01 -10.71
N ASP A 188 -6.99 2.64 -10.28
CA ASP A 188 -8.04 3.24 -11.12
C ASP A 188 -7.78 4.73 -11.44
N LEU A 189 -6.68 5.29 -10.93
CA LEU A 189 -6.30 6.71 -10.99
C LEU A 189 -7.32 7.69 -10.39
N LYS A 190 -8.28 7.20 -9.59
CA LYS A 190 -9.30 8.02 -8.89
C LYS A 190 -8.82 8.63 -7.58
N LEU A 191 -7.61 8.32 -7.12
CA LEU A 191 -6.96 8.89 -5.95
C LEU A 191 -5.47 9.12 -6.22
N VAL A 192 -5.01 10.33 -5.93
CA VAL A 192 -3.58 10.64 -5.79
C VAL A 192 -3.38 11.28 -4.42
N GLU A 193 -2.37 10.84 -3.68
CA GLU A 193 -2.08 11.30 -2.32
C GLU A 193 -0.57 11.55 -2.19
N LEU A 194 -0.20 12.78 -1.84
CA LEU A 194 1.19 13.22 -1.69
C LEU A 194 1.43 13.63 -0.25
N ALA A 195 2.41 13.01 0.42
CA ALA A 195 2.79 13.28 1.79
C ALA A 195 4.28 13.64 1.91
N ILE A 196 4.59 14.49 2.89
CA ILE A 196 5.93 15.01 3.16
C ILE A 196 6.24 14.80 4.64
N ASP A 197 7.22 13.95 4.96
CA ASP A 197 7.56 13.56 6.33
C ASP A 197 8.81 14.29 6.84
N GLY A 198 8.72 14.87 8.03
CA GLY A 198 9.78 15.70 8.60
C GLY A 198 9.55 16.11 10.04
N SER A 199 10.35 17.05 10.56
CA SER A 199 10.18 17.55 11.93
C SER A 199 8.82 18.23 12.10
N SER A 200 8.06 17.82 13.12
CA SER A 200 6.78 18.42 13.49
C SER A 200 6.91 19.94 13.70
N SER A 201 8.00 20.39 14.32
CA SER A 201 8.29 21.81 14.60
C SER A 201 8.55 22.66 13.35
N ILE A 202 8.89 22.02 12.22
CA ILE A 202 9.07 22.68 10.91
C ILE A 202 7.74 22.61 10.15
N LEU A 203 7.16 21.42 10.03
CA LEU A 203 5.93 21.20 9.27
C LEU A 203 4.73 21.97 9.85
N MET A 204 4.62 22.14 11.17
CA MET A 204 3.60 23.02 11.78
C MET A 204 3.72 24.48 11.31
N LYS A 205 4.95 25.00 11.15
CA LYS A 205 5.18 26.38 10.69
C LYS A 205 4.78 26.53 9.23
N ILE A 206 5.16 25.56 8.38
CA ILE A 206 4.81 25.52 6.96
C ILE A 206 3.29 25.43 6.77
N ALA A 207 2.62 24.54 7.51
CA ALA A 207 1.18 24.41 7.46
C ALA A 207 0.45 25.70 7.90
N ASN A 208 0.91 26.35 8.97
CA ASN A 208 0.37 27.64 9.40
C ASN A 208 0.64 28.75 8.35
N ASN A 209 1.80 28.75 7.70
CA ASN A 209 2.14 29.67 6.61
C ASN A 209 1.17 29.51 5.43
N PHE A 210 0.96 28.27 4.97
CA PHE A 210 -0.05 27.92 3.97
C PHE A 210 -1.46 28.37 4.38
N ALA A 211 -1.88 28.08 5.61
CA ALA A 211 -3.21 28.42 6.09
C ALA A 211 -3.46 29.94 6.14
N GLN A 212 -2.50 30.72 6.61
CA GLN A 212 -2.59 32.18 6.63
C GLN A 212 -2.63 32.75 5.20
N LYS A 213 -1.79 32.26 4.28
CA LYS A 213 -1.77 32.70 2.87
C LYS A 213 -3.03 32.33 2.10
N CYS A 214 -3.60 31.16 2.36
CA CYS A 214 -4.79 30.64 1.70
C CYS A 214 -6.10 30.94 2.45
N SER A 215 -6.06 31.75 3.53
CA SER A 215 -7.22 32.09 4.37
C SER A 215 -7.99 30.88 4.95
N VAL A 216 -7.29 29.78 5.22
CA VAL A 216 -7.87 28.58 5.84
C VAL A 216 -8.21 28.90 7.31
N PRO A 217 -9.45 28.69 7.79
CA PRO A 217 -9.84 29.08 9.14
C PRO A 217 -9.04 28.37 10.24
N GLY A 218 -8.31 29.15 11.05
CA GLY A 218 -7.32 28.68 12.04
C GLY A 218 -7.84 27.83 13.21
N LYS A 219 -9.14 27.47 13.25
CA LYS A 219 -9.71 26.57 14.27
C LYS A 219 -8.96 25.23 14.31
N MET A 220 -8.73 24.63 13.13
CA MET A 220 -8.06 23.32 13.05
C MET A 220 -6.61 23.40 13.54
N PHE A 221 -5.91 24.50 13.24
CA PHE A 221 -4.56 24.76 13.73
C PHE A 221 -4.48 24.85 15.24
N PHE A 222 -5.43 25.53 15.88
CA PHE A 222 -5.47 25.61 17.35
C PHE A 222 -5.75 24.23 17.99
N GLU A 223 -6.59 23.40 17.37
CA GLU A 223 -6.79 22.01 17.82
C GLU A 223 -5.48 21.21 17.73
N ILE A 224 -4.85 21.19 16.55
CA ILE A 224 -3.60 20.45 16.26
C ILE A 224 -2.45 20.89 17.18
N ASP A 225 -2.27 22.20 17.38
CA ASP A 225 -1.20 22.77 18.20
C ASP A 225 -1.38 22.44 19.70
N ASN A 226 -2.62 22.30 20.16
CA ASN A 226 -2.91 21.79 21.51
C ASN A 226 -2.67 20.28 21.64
N VAL A 227 -3.02 19.49 20.62
CA VAL A 227 -2.70 18.05 20.58
C VAL A 227 -1.19 17.82 20.63
N LEU A 228 -0.43 18.57 19.84
CA LEU A 228 1.03 18.46 19.80
C LEU A 228 1.68 18.84 21.15
N ARG A 229 1.11 19.81 21.87
CA ARG A 229 1.50 20.12 23.26
C ARG A 229 1.21 18.97 24.23
N GLU A 230 -0.01 18.42 24.19
CA GLU A 230 -0.42 17.32 25.10
C GLU A 230 0.40 16.04 24.86
N MET A 231 0.78 15.76 23.61
CA MET A 231 1.59 14.58 23.26
C MET A 231 3.06 14.68 23.74
N GLN A 232 3.59 15.88 24.00
CA GLN A 232 4.93 16.22 24.54
C GLN A 232 6.18 15.72 23.78
N ARG A 233 6.08 14.64 22.99
CA ARG A 233 7.20 13.92 22.34
C ARG A 233 7.01 13.73 20.83
N CYS A 234 5.99 14.36 20.24
CA CYS A 234 5.75 14.28 18.80
C CYS A 234 6.79 15.11 18.03
N HIS A 235 7.93 14.50 17.71
CA HIS A 235 9.04 15.16 17.00
C HIS A 235 8.94 15.07 15.47
N GLN A 236 8.12 14.15 14.95
CA GLN A 236 7.91 13.92 13.51
C GLN A 236 6.43 14.09 13.14
N ALA A 237 6.18 14.71 11.98
CA ALA A 237 4.87 14.85 11.38
C ALA A 237 4.92 14.55 9.87
N SER A 238 3.76 14.44 9.23
CA SER A 238 3.59 14.58 7.79
C SER A 238 2.70 15.77 7.47
N LEU A 239 2.95 16.48 6.37
CA LEU A 239 1.90 17.24 5.69
C LEU A 239 1.45 16.47 4.46
N TRP A 240 0.15 16.33 4.26
CA TRP A 240 -0.42 15.53 3.18
C TRP A 240 -1.48 16.30 2.40
N CYS A 241 -1.60 16.00 1.11
CA CYS A 241 -2.74 16.39 0.28
C CYS A 241 -3.25 15.19 -0.53
N LYS A 242 -4.57 15.13 -0.71
CA LYS A 242 -5.32 14.06 -1.38
C LYS A 242 -6.17 14.68 -2.49
N PHE A 243 -6.17 14.06 -3.65
CA PHE A 243 -7.01 14.38 -4.80
C PHE A 243 -7.98 13.21 -4.97
N LYS A 244 -9.24 13.37 -4.53
CA LYS A 244 -10.27 12.31 -4.51
C LYS A 244 -11.18 12.41 -5.75
N ASP A 245 -11.78 11.29 -6.16
CA ASP A 245 -12.63 11.14 -7.36
C ASP A 245 -12.12 11.88 -8.62
N ILE A 246 -10.84 11.68 -8.94
CA ILE A 246 -10.18 12.33 -10.08
C ILE A 246 -10.92 11.99 -11.38
N GLY A 247 -11.30 13.00 -12.17
CA GLY A 247 -12.07 12.82 -13.41
C GLY A 247 -13.38 12.03 -13.22
N GLY A 248 -14.03 12.15 -12.06
CA GLY A 248 -15.37 11.64 -11.81
C GLY A 248 -16.42 12.75 -11.76
N GLU A 249 -17.48 12.54 -10.99
CA GLU A 249 -18.57 13.51 -10.86
C GLU A 249 -18.27 14.60 -9.81
N ARG A 250 -17.43 14.29 -8.81
CA ARG A 250 -17.21 15.16 -7.64
C ARG A 250 -15.72 15.20 -7.26
N PRO A 251 -14.85 15.81 -8.08
CA PRO A 251 -13.38 15.79 -7.92
C PRO A 251 -12.91 16.64 -6.72
N VAL A 252 -12.79 16.04 -5.53
CA VAL A 252 -12.45 16.74 -4.28
C VAL A 252 -10.93 16.90 -4.10
N VAL A 253 -10.54 17.93 -3.36
CA VAL A 253 -9.22 18.07 -2.73
C VAL A 253 -9.37 18.11 -1.21
N ASP A 254 -8.44 17.50 -0.51
CA ASP A 254 -8.36 17.47 0.94
C ASP A 254 -6.89 17.55 1.36
N ALA A 255 -6.57 18.23 2.46
CA ALA A 255 -5.20 18.38 2.91
C ALA A 255 -5.13 18.54 4.43
N GLY A 256 -4.09 17.97 5.03
CA GLY A 256 -4.02 17.75 6.47
C GLY A 256 -2.61 17.68 7.02
N ILE A 257 -2.56 17.56 8.34
CA ILE A 257 -1.38 17.11 9.06
C ILE A 257 -1.56 15.66 9.48
N TYR A 258 -0.44 14.99 9.75
CA TYR A 258 -0.38 13.74 10.47
C TYR A 258 0.74 13.79 11.52
N LEU A 259 0.50 13.28 12.73
CA LEU A 259 1.42 13.32 13.86
C LEU A 259 1.96 11.91 14.17
N HIS A 260 3.26 11.69 14.00
CA HIS A 260 3.92 10.40 14.25
C HIS A 260 4.36 10.28 15.71
N SER A 261 3.46 9.81 16.58
CA SER A 261 3.74 9.46 17.98
C SER A 261 2.54 8.73 18.57
N GLU A 262 2.78 7.82 19.51
CA GLU A 262 1.73 7.13 20.26
C GLU A 262 0.78 8.12 20.98
N ILE A 263 -0.50 7.77 21.04
CA ILE A 263 -1.57 8.57 21.63
C ILE A 263 -2.34 7.72 22.65
N SER A 264 -2.58 8.27 23.85
CA SER A 264 -3.41 7.60 24.84
C SER A 264 -4.89 7.60 24.41
N TRP A 265 -5.64 6.54 24.71
CA TRP A 265 -7.09 6.49 24.43
C TRP A 265 -7.84 7.70 25.00
N ARG A 266 -7.50 8.17 26.21
CA ARG A 266 -8.09 9.40 26.78
C ARG A 266 -7.96 10.64 25.88
N LEU A 267 -6.90 10.75 25.08
CA LEU A 267 -6.73 11.83 24.10
C LEU A 267 -7.42 11.51 22.77
N ALA A 268 -7.40 10.25 22.32
CA ALA A 268 -8.14 9.81 21.13
C ALA A 268 -9.65 10.06 21.27
N ASP A 269 -10.24 9.69 22.43
CA ASP A 269 -11.64 9.94 22.81
C ASP A 269 -12.08 11.40 22.63
N VAL A 270 -11.19 12.35 22.89
CA VAL A 270 -11.45 13.80 22.83
C VAL A 270 -11.33 14.35 21.41
N LEU A 271 -10.59 13.66 20.54
CA LEU A 271 -10.29 14.10 19.19
C LEU A 271 -11.21 13.49 18.14
N MET A 272 -11.50 12.19 18.25
CA MET A 272 -12.27 11.45 17.25
C MET A 272 -13.78 11.75 17.31
N PRO A 273 -14.49 11.71 16.17
CA PRO A 273 -15.94 11.89 16.13
C PRO A 273 -16.63 10.81 16.98
N GLN A 274 -17.64 11.21 17.76
CA GLN A 274 -18.38 10.31 18.64
C GLN A 274 -19.46 9.55 17.83
N VAL A 275 -19.12 8.34 17.38
CA VAL A 275 -19.91 7.53 16.43
C VAL A 275 -19.69 6.03 16.68
N ASP A 276 -20.67 5.17 16.38
CA ASP A 276 -20.61 3.70 16.57
C ASP A 276 -19.34 3.04 16.01
N ASP A 277 -18.83 3.57 14.90
CA ASP A 277 -17.63 3.08 14.21
C ASP A 277 -16.34 3.36 15.04
N GLU A 278 -16.33 4.40 15.90
CA GLU A 278 -15.23 4.76 16.82
C GLU A 278 -15.23 3.86 18.05
N ASP A 279 -16.38 3.70 18.73
CA ASP A 279 -16.54 2.75 19.83
C ASP A 279 -16.10 1.33 19.41
N SER A 280 -16.47 0.92 18.20
CA SER A 280 -16.10 -0.38 17.62
C SER A 280 -14.59 -0.51 17.35
N LEU A 281 -13.93 0.56 16.88
CA LEU A 281 -12.47 0.62 16.73
C LEU A 281 -11.77 0.50 18.09
N ARG A 282 -12.19 1.35 19.03
CA ARG A 282 -11.67 1.47 20.38
C ARG A 282 -11.74 0.16 21.15
N VAL A 283 -12.93 -0.45 21.22
CA VAL A 283 -13.14 -1.72 21.93
C VAL A 283 -12.26 -2.83 21.37
N TYR A 284 -12.16 -2.95 20.03
CA TYR A 284 -11.31 -3.97 19.43
C TYR A 284 -9.81 -3.71 19.67
N ALA A 285 -9.34 -2.47 19.51
CA ALA A 285 -7.95 -2.10 19.76
C ALA A 285 -7.54 -2.33 21.22
N MET A 286 -8.39 -1.95 22.17
CA MET A 286 -8.17 -2.19 23.60
C MET A 286 -8.12 -3.69 23.94
N LEU A 287 -8.96 -4.52 23.29
CA LEU A 287 -8.89 -5.98 23.41
C LEU A 287 -7.56 -6.56 22.87
N GLN A 288 -7.01 -6.00 21.78
CA GLN A 288 -5.67 -6.34 21.29
C GLN A 288 -4.53 -5.69 22.08
N ARG A 289 -4.83 -4.87 23.10
CA ARG A 289 -3.87 -4.04 23.86
C ARG A 289 -3.07 -3.06 22.99
N GLN A 290 -3.60 -2.68 21.83
CA GLN A 290 -2.98 -1.78 20.89
C GLN A 290 -3.34 -0.33 21.23
N LEU A 291 -2.34 0.55 21.21
CA LEU A 291 -2.52 2.01 21.24
C LEU A 291 -2.42 2.59 19.82
N PRO A 292 -3.12 3.71 19.53
CA PRO A 292 -2.91 4.45 18.29
C PRO A 292 -1.47 4.97 18.18
N SER A 293 -0.81 4.71 17.05
CA SER A 293 0.57 5.12 16.75
C SER A 293 0.69 6.55 16.17
N GLY A 294 -0.44 7.23 15.99
CA GLY A 294 -0.49 8.62 15.57
C GLY A 294 -1.88 9.07 15.13
N TYR A 295 -2.01 10.38 14.87
CA TYR A 295 -3.27 11.06 14.57
C TYR A 295 -3.13 11.95 13.33
N GLY A 296 -4.07 11.81 12.39
CA GLY A 296 -4.23 12.68 11.24
C GLY A 296 -5.48 13.54 11.36
N CYS A 297 -5.43 14.76 10.82
CA CYS A 297 -6.58 15.67 10.78
C CYS A 297 -6.49 16.57 9.54
N SER A 298 -7.60 16.76 8.85
CA SER A 298 -7.70 17.77 7.78
C SER A 298 -7.51 19.19 8.33
N LEU A 299 -6.86 20.06 7.56
CA LEU A 299 -6.74 21.48 7.87
C LEU A 299 -8.05 22.24 7.58
N PHE A 300 -8.95 21.65 6.79
CA PHE A 300 -10.20 22.29 6.38
C PHE A 300 -11.30 22.06 7.44
N PRO A 301 -12.03 23.11 7.87
CA PRO A 301 -12.89 23.05 9.07
C PRO A 301 -14.29 22.44 8.84
N THR A 302 -14.64 22.10 7.60
CA THR A 302 -15.98 21.64 7.20
C THR A 302 -16.02 20.11 7.22
N ASP A 303 -16.57 19.53 8.29
CA ASP A 303 -16.57 18.08 8.55
C ASP A 303 -15.18 17.42 8.38
N PRO A 304 -14.16 17.87 9.14
CA PRO A 304 -12.77 17.45 8.95
C PRO A 304 -12.59 15.94 9.11
N GLU A 305 -11.99 15.29 8.10
CA GLU A 305 -11.54 13.91 8.21
C GLU A 305 -10.46 13.80 9.31
N LYS A 306 -10.72 12.96 10.32
CA LYS A 306 -9.82 12.62 11.41
C LYS A 306 -9.41 11.16 11.32
N MET A 307 -8.16 10.84 11.61
CA MET A 307 -7.60 9.50 11.43
C MET A 307 -6.79 9.07 12.65
N LEU A 308 -6.97 7.83 13.08
CA LEU A 308 -6.00 7.11 13.93
C LEU A 308 -5.23 6.10 13.08
N THR A 309 -3.97 5.84 13.42
CA THR A 309 -3.22 4.70 12.87
C THR A 309 -2.80 3.71 13.94
N PHE A 310 -2.48 2.49 13.51
CA PHE A 310 -1.96 1.43 14.35
C PHE A 310 -0.81 0.73 13.62
N ASP A 311 0.40 0.91 14.13
CA ASP A 311 1.60 0.17 13.72
C ASP A 311 1.51 -1.25 14.28
N LEU A 312 1.36 -2.23 13.40
CA LEU A 312 1.06 -3.60 13.83
C LEU A 312 2.35 -4.34 14.18
N ASN A 313 2.53 -4.54 15.49
CA ASN A 313 3.77 -4.99 16.14
C ASN A 313 4.23 -6.40 15.72
N ASP A 314 3.34 -7.22 15.15
CA ASP A 314 3.63 -8.54 14.59
C ASP A 314 3.80 -8.54 13.05
N HIS A 315 3.69 -7.35 12.44
CA HIS A 315 3.63 -7.11 10.99
C HIS A 315 2.54 -7.92 10.27
N SER A 316 1.48 -8.29 10.99
CA SER A 316 0.41 -9.15 10.47
C SER A 316 -0.64 -8.35 9.70
N VAL A 317 -0.61 -8.50 8.37
CA VAL A 317 -1.70 -8.04 7.50
C VAL A 317 -3.03 -8.73 7.87
N LEU A 318 -2.99 -9.97 8.37
CA LEU A 318 -4.19 -10.64 8.90
C LEU A 318 -4.71 -9.95 10.16
N GLY A 319 -3.82 -9.44 11.02
CA GLY A 319 -4.15 -8.56 12.14
C GLY A 319 -4.92 -7.31 11.69
N ALA A 320 -4.42 -6.62 10.66
CA ALA A 320 -5.11 -5.47 10.07
C ALA A 320 -6.54 -5.81 9.62
N PHE A 321 -6.74 -6.98 9.01
CA PHE A 321 -8.08 -7.40 8.56
C PHE A 321 -9.04 -7.84 9.68
N PHE A 322 -8.57 -8.09 10.90
CA PHE A 322 -9.49 -8.25 12.04
C PHE A 322 -10.08 -6.91 12.49
N PHE A 323 -9.37 -5.78 12.33
CA PHE A 323 -9.96 -4.45 12.48
C PHE A 323 -11.02 -4.16 11.41
N PHE A 324 -10.79 -4.56 10.15
CA PHE A 324 -11.83 -4.49 9.12
C PHE A 324 -13.10 -5.22 9.59
N LYS A 325 -12.94 -6.45 10.08
CA LYS A 325 -14.06 -7.26 10.59
C LYS A 325 -14.76 -6.64 11.81
N SER A 326 -14.05 -6.04 12.76
CA SER A 326 -14.68 -5.37 13.91
C SER A 326 -15.44 -4.11 13.52
N LEU A 327 -15.06 -3.48 12.39
CA LEU A 327 -15.71 -2.31 11.81
C LEU A 327 -16.77 -2.65 10.75
N GLY A 328 -17.18 -3.93 10.66
CA GLY A 328 -18.23 -4.41 9.75
C GLY A 328 -17.81 -4.60 8.29
N PHE A 329 -16.52 -4.42 7.95
CA PHE A 329 -15.98 -4.66 6.62
C PHE A 329 -15.66 -6.15 6.40
N SER A 330 -15.93 -6.63 5.19
CA SER A 330 -15.55 -8.00 4.77
C SER A 330 -14.04 -8.10 4.53
N LYS A 331 -13.37 -9.07 5.15
CA LYS A 331 -11.97 -9.42 4.81
C LYS A 331 -11.88 -9.82 3.32
N PRO A 332 -10.83 -9.41 2.57
CA PRO A 332 -10.55 -9.94 1.25
C PRO A 332 -10.36 -11.47 1.22
N ASP A 333 -10.48 -12.08 0.06
CA ASP A 333 -10.31 -13.53 -0.12
C ASP A 333 -8.98 -14.07 0.42
N ASP A 334 -8.96 -15.32 0.87
CA ASP A 334 -7.77 -15.92 1.49
C ASP A 334 -6.55 -15.94 0.56
N HIS A 335 -6.76 -16.01 -0.76
CA HIS A 335 -5.70 -15.88 -1.74
C HIS A 335 -5.06 -14.48 -1.77
N VAL A 336 -5.87 -13.43 -1.59
CA VAL A 336 -5.42 -12.04 -1.53
C VAL A 336 -4.64 -11.80 -0.24
N VAL A 337 -5.16 -12.29 0.89
CA VAL A 337 -4.46 -12.21 2.18
C VAL A 337 -3.15 -13.02 2.15
N LYS A 338 -3.12 -14.17 1.46
CA LYS A 338 -1.88 -14.91 1.20
C LYS A 338 -0.88 -14.06 0.41
N LEU A 339 -1.28 -13.43 -0.69
CA LEU A 339 -0.37 -12.60 -1.51
C LEU A 339 0.16 -11.38 -0.74
N LEU A 340 -0.69 -10.71 0.06
CA LEU A 340 -0.27 -9.60 0.92
C LEU A 340 0.64 -10.04 2.08
N THR A 341 0.69 -11.34 2.43
CA THR A 341 1.59 -11.91 3.44
C THR A 341 2.78 -12.69 2.86
N MET A 342 2.97 -12.68 1.52
CA MET A 342 4.01 -13.48 0.85
C MET A 342 5.39 -12.81 0.82
N GLY A 343 6.13 -12.98 1.92
CA GLY A 343 7.57 -12.72 2.01
C GLY A 343 8.00 -12.29 3.40
N LYS A 344 8.84 -11.24 3.49
CA LYS A 344 9.24 -10.61 4.75
C LYS A 344 8.75 -9.16 4.76
N THR A 345 7.59 -8.95 5.36
CA THR A 345 7.03 -7.62 5.63
C THR A 345 7.94 -6.86 6.59
N GLN A 346 8.20 -5.60 6.28
CA GLN A 346 9.00 -4.70 7.12
C GLN A 346 8.12 -3.81 7.98
N LYS A 347 6.93 -3.44 7.48
CA LYS A 347 5.95 -2.67 8.23
C LYS A 347 4.53 -2.90 7.74
N VAL A 348 3.56 -2.90 8.65
CA VAL A 348 2.12 -2.82 8.35
C VAL A 348 1.52 -1.72 9.21
N VAL A 349 1.00 -0.68 8.56
CA VAL A 349 0.27 0.41 9.21
C VAL A 349 -1.20 0.31 8.80
N LEU A 350 -2.06 0.06 9.79
CA LEU A 350 -3.49 0.29 9.65
C LEU A 350 -3.76 1.79 9.83
N GLY A 351 -4.55 2.41 8.95
CA GLY A 351 -5.14 3.73 9.16
C GLY A 351 -6.66 3.64 9.13
N VAL A 352 -7.34 4.30 10.06
CA VAL A 352 -8.81 4.38 10.12
C VAL A 352 -9.23 5.84 10.19
N ALA A 353 -9.85 6.34 9.12
CA ALA A 353 -10.32 7.71 8.99
C ALA A 353 -11.83 7.80 9.13
N MET A 354 -12.31 8.83 9.81
CA MET A 354 -13.71 9.08 10.14
C MET A 354 -14.04 10.57 10.00
N GLY A 355 -15.28 10.86 9.60
CA GLY A 355 -15.91 12.18 9.70
C GLY A 355 -17.10 12.12 10.65
N SER A 356 -17.95 13.14 10.65
CA SER A 356 -19.15 13.22 11.52
C SER A 356 -20.15 12.06 11.38
N LYS A 357 -20.04 11.26 10.32
CA LYS A 357 -20.95 10.15 9.96
C LYS A 357 -20.28 8.76 10.10
N GLY A 358 -19.16 8.66 10.80
CA GLY A 358 -18.36 7.43 10.92
C GLY A 358 -17.28 7.30 9.84
N ILE A 359 -16.89 6.07 9.52
CA ILE A 359 -15.73 5.80 8.66
C ILE A 359 -15.90 6.39 7.26
N THR A 360 -14.88 7.12 6.82
CA THR A 360 -14.71 7.63 5.44
C THR A 360 -13.75 6.75 4.64
N ARG A 361 -12.66 6.30 5.26
CA ARG A 361 -11.61 5.50 4.62
C ARG A 361 -10.88 4.61 5.64
N ILE A 362 -10.55 3.39 5.24
CA ILE A 362 -9.69 2.47 5.99
C ILE A 362 -8.53 2.01 5.08
N THR A 363 -7.32 1.97 5.60
CA THR A 363 -6.10 1.69 4.83
C THR A 363 -5.23 0.64 5.51
N VAL A 364 -4.70 -0.32 4.75
CA VAL A 364 -3.61 -1.20 5.18
C VAL A 364 -2.40 -0.89 4.29
N THR A 365 -1.51 -0.04 4.78
CA THR A 365 -0.27 0.33 4.08
C THR A 365 0.85 -0.61 4.49
N ILE A 366 1.49 -1.24 3.51
CA ILE A 366 2.47 -2.32 3.69
C ILE A 366 3.80 -1.91 3.04
N ASP A 367 4.88 -2.04 3.80
CA ASP A 367 6.27 -1.96 3.31
C ASP A 367 6.83 -3.37 3.15
N HIS A 368 7.16 -3.74 1.90
CA HIS A 368 7.60 -5.09 1.56
C HIS A 368 8.42 -5.11 0.25
N ALA A 369 9.65 -5.62 0.32
CA ALA A 369 10.65 -5.52 -0.75
C ALA A 369 10.32 -6.21 -2.11
N THR A 370 9.19 -6.92 -2.21
CA THR A 370 8.68 -7.51 -3.47
C THR A 370 7.26 -7.08 -3.85
N ILE A 371 6.50 -6.43 -2.96
CA ILE A 371 5.13 -5.98 -3.24
C ILE A 371 5.03 -5.10 -4.50
N PRO A 372 6.02 -4.25 -4.85
CA PRO A 372 6.04 -3.49 -6.10
C PRO A 372 5.84 -4.29 -7.40
N ARG A 373 6.11 -5.60 -7.38
CA ARG A 373 5.83 -6.52 -8.50
C ARG A 373 4.51 -7.27 -8.31
N VAL A 374 4.20 -7.68 -7.09
CA VAL A 374 3.01 -8.48 -6.75
C VAL A 374 1.71 -7.65 -6.74
N ALA A 375 1.79 -6.33 -6.55
CA ALA A 375 0.62 -5.45 -6.55
C ALA A 375 -0.16 -5.49 -7.88
N GLU A 376 0.52 -5.72 -9.00
CA GLU A 376 -0.11 -5.86 -10.32
C GLU A 376 -0.91 -7.17 -10.42
N ASP A 377 -0.32 -8.28 -9.98
CA ASP A 377 -0.97 -9.60 -9.92
C ASP A 377 -2.19 -9.58 -8.99
N ILE A 378 -2.04 -8.99 -7.79
CA ILE A 378 -3.13 -8.85 -6.81
C ILE A 378 -4.29 -8.04 -7.42
N THR A 379 -4.02 -6.93 -8.11
CA THR A 379 -5.09 -6.08 -8.67
C THR A 379 -5.83 -6.80 -9.80
N LYS A 380 -5.11 -7.50 -10.69
CA LYS A 380 -5.70 -8.31 -11.77
C LYS A 380 -6.59 -9.43 -11.22
N GLN A 381 -6.21 -10.05 -10.09
CA GLN A 381 -6.98 -11.13 -9.45
C GLN A 381 -8.18 -10.63 -8.62
N LEU A 382 -8.08 -9.45 -8.00
CA LEU A 382 -9.18 -8.81 -7.26
C LEU A 382 -10.29 -8.23 -8.15
N GLN A 383 -10.11 -8.24 -9.48
CA GLN A 383 -11.03 -7.63 -10.45
C GLN A 383 -11.25 -6.12 -10.23
N PHE A 384 -10.31 -5.45 -9.55
CA PHE A 384 -10.31 -4.00 -9.40
C PHE A 384 -9.88 -3.33 -10.71
N THR A 385 -10.39 -2.14 -10.97
CA THR A 385 -9.97 -1.33 -12.13
C THR A 385 -8.46 -1.06 -12.06
N PHE A 386 -7.74 -1.43 -13.12
CA PHE A 386 -6.30 -1.26 -13.26
C PHE A 386 -5.96 -0.58 -14.58
N GLU A 387 -5.58 0.69 -14.52
CA GLU A 387 -5.29 1.57 -15.65
C GLU A 387 -3.86 1.36 -16.19
N GLU A 388 -3.58 0.15 -16.68
CA GLU A 388 -2.23 -0.35 -17.01
C GLU A 388 -1.35 0.64 -17.81
N GLU A 389 -1.86 1.18 -18.92
CA GLU A 389 -1.09 2.11 -19.77
C GLU A 389 -0.76 3.41 -19.03
N ARG A 390 -1.75 3.99 -18.33
CA ARG A 390 -1.64 5.27 -17.63
C ARG A 390 -0.78 5.11 -16.36
N LEU A 391 -0.91 4.02 -15.61
CA LEU A 391 0.01 3.65 -14.53
C LEU A 391 1.43 3.41 -15.05
N GLY A 392 1.57 2.83 -16.24
CA GLY A 392 2.85 2.72 -16.94
C GLY A 392 3.48 4.09 -17.23
N ARG A 393 2.68 5.11 -17.55
CA ARG A 393 3.13 6.51 -17.65
C ARG A 393 3.52 7.08 -16.28
N VAL A 394 2.72 6.87 -15.23
CA VAL A 394 3.04 7.29 -13.85
C VAL A 394 4.40 6.74 -13.38
N LYS A 395 4.63 5.43 -13.53
CA LYS A 395 5.92 4.76 -13.20
C LYS A 395 7.12 5.43 -13.91
N ARG A 396 6.94 5.88 -15.17
CA ARG A 396 7.98 6.60 -15.94
C ARG A 396 8.19 8.04 -15.46
N LEU A 397 7.11 8.77 -15.14
CA LEU A 397 7.17 10.19 -14.72
C LEU A 397 7.91 10.40 -13.39
N VAL A 398 7.86 9.43 -12.47
CA VAL A 398 8.56 9.47 -11.18
C VAL A 398 9.92 8.76 -11.21
N GLU A 399 10.39 8.34 -12.40
CA GLU A 399 11.67 7.64 -12.63
C GLU A 399 11.95 6.47 -11.66
N GLY A 400 10.91 5.75 -11.24
CA GLY A 400 11.01 4.81 -10.13
C GLY A 400 10.08 3.62 -10.23
N GLN A 401 10.38 2.59 -9.45
CA GLN A 401 9.38 1.60 -9.05
C GLN A 401 8.67 2.12 -7.79
N PRO A 402 7.41 1.71 -7.53
CA PRO A 402 6.87 1.87 -6.19
C PRO A 402 7.72 1.05 -5.20
N ASP A 403 7.65 1.39 -3.91
CA ASP A 403 8.22 0.62 -2.80
C ASP A 403 7.14 0.20 -1.79
N LEU A 404 5.99 0.89 -1.77
CA LEU A 404 4.86 0.66 -0.87
C LEU A 404 3.60 0.25 -1.64
N MET A 405 2.65 -0.36 -0.92
CA MET A 405 1.27 -0.58 -1.38
C MET A 405 0.31 -0.24 -0.25
N SER A 406 -0.86 0.29 -0.59
CA SER A 406 -1.97 0.45 0.36
C SER A 406 -3.21 -0.26 -0.18
N PHE A 407 -3.76 -1.19 0.60
CA PHE A 407 -5.11 -1.73 0.37
C PHE A 407 -6.11 -0.79 1.05
N VAL A 408 -7.05 -0.23 0.27
CA VAL A 408 -7.94 0.85 0.72
C VAL A 408 -9.39 0.38 0.64
N GLY A 409 -10.17 0.64 1.68
CA GLY A 409 -11.63 0.62 1.64
C GLY A 409 -12.17 2.03 1.85
N ASP A 410 -13.09 2.47 0.99
CA ASP A 410 -13.84 3.73 1.13
C ASP A 410 -15.27 3.56 0.58
N SER A 411 -16.03 4.66 0.47
CA SER A 411 -17.43 4.63 -0.01
C SER A 411 -17.61 4.12 -1.45
N ARG A 412 -16.53 4.02 -2.24
CA ARG A 412 -16.51 3.44 -3.60
C ARG A 412 -16.26 1.93 -3.61
N GLY A 413 -16.03 1.32 -2.44
CA GLY A 413 -15.65 -0.08 -2.28
C GLY A 413 -14.16 -0.23 -1.94
N TYR A 414 -13.53 -1.27 -2.49
CA TYR A 414 -12.10 -1.53 -2.29
C TYR A 414 -11.26 -1.10 -3.50
N SER A 415 -10.06 -0.59 -3.22
CA SER A 415 -9.06 -0.23 -4.24
C SER A 415 -7.64 -0.51 -3.74
N ILE A 416 -6.68 -0.49 -4.67
CA ILE A 416 -5.26 -0.59 -4.38
C ILE A 416 -4.59 0.73 -4.75
N SER A 417 -3.65 1.19 -3.93
CA SER A 417 -2.74 2.27 -4.27
C SER A 417 -1.29 1.79 -4.25
N ILE A 418 -0.53 2.15 -5.28
CA ILE A 418 0.93 1.95 -5.32
C ILE A 418 1.61 3.22 -4.78
N GLY A 419 2.60 3.04 -3.92
CA GLY A 419 3.30 4.14 -3.24
C GLY A 419 4.79 4.20 -3.62
N PHE A 420 5.23 5.38 -4.05
CA PHE A 420 6.62 5.70 -4.35
C PHE A 420 7.20 6.55 -3.21
N VAL A 421 8.47 6.35 -2.83
CA VAL A 421 9.11 7.05 -1.70
C VAL A 421 10.47 7.62 -2.11
N LYS A 422 10.80 8.81 -1.60
CA LYS A 422 12.04 9.56 -1.83
C LYS A 422 12.63 10.06 -0.51
#